data_AF-G4ZNW1-F1
#
_entry.id   AF-G4ZNW1-F1
#
_cell.length_a   1.000
_cell.length_b   1.000
_cell.length_c   1.000
_cell.angle_alpha   90.00
_cell.angle_beta   90.00
_cell.angle_gamma   90.00
#
_symmetry.space_group_name_H-M   'P 1'
#
loop_
_entity.id
_entity.type
_entity.pdbx_description
1 polymer ?
#
loop_
_entity_poly.entity_id
_entity_poly.type
_entity_poly.pdbx_seq_one_letter_code
_entity_poly.pdbx_strand_id
1 'polypeptide(L)'
;MAFNLMARKDVQVLYICCGQQQGGVELAFGQRSESFLRCMEKDLPGVYDARIFTILPQMNLYTFGFIWAILTGRSSFMDPRRPVEVRKELKARPKGSRQIVVFLDEFPRLDNSSIRTSDIARRFMLNVFRSFGLAVVLNTTSGAARDLATLDIGRCLQQSGRLWCTIRPTLLAFRPHHAQVIPLELQLIFRNSRPSFAALVVDYLSKHPFATDFVSYMDGIAGTVANAFAPKERFASEVFRVGQSSLFLRASYGTDDFTSNMTRAEDTSHLIGDHFARLHETAPLKLALGCEDHPSNFDGGPEPWQCHSELPTTEEDCLLHLCLSGGKHFEALKDSTGTSIPFIRAFLDAEKAFYSVLKYLSTDQSHYDRLRLEMLVAGAIVASSHRNGFAGIKFPEFLSALPYELRIQSSPDLQIRFPETLAESVVSLAVPFLALPGPTGQIT
;
A
#
# COMPACT_ATOMS: atom_id res chain seq x y z
N MET A 1 -7.80 2.17 13.74
CA MET A 1 -6.93 2.41 14.93
C MET A 1 -7.38 3.61 15.76
N ALA A 2 -7.70 4.76 15.16
CA ALA A 2 -8.19 5.95 15.86
C ALA A 2 -9.40 5.68 16.79
N PHE A 3 -10.40 4.93 16.32
CA PHE A 3 -11.59 4.60 17.12
C PHE A 3 -11.30 3.78 18.38
N ASN A 4 -10.36 2.85 18.32
CA ASN A 4 -9.93 2.08 19.50
C ASN A 4 -9.26 3.01 20.53
N LEU A 5 -8.50 4.01 20.05
CA LEU A 5 -7.94 5.04 20.93
C LEU A 5 -9.02 5.98 21.47
N MET A 6 -10.04 6.32 20.67
CA MET A 6 -11.17 7.16 21.11
C MET A 6 -12.05 6.47 22.17
N ALA A 7 -12.14 5.13 22.14
CA ALA A 7 -12.89 4.36 23.13
C ALA A 7 -12.21 4.31 24.51
N ARG A 8 -10.93 4.68 24.60
CA ARG A 8 -10.19 4.71 25.86
C ARG A 8 -10.63 5.87 26.74
N LYS A 9 -10.86 5.58 28.03
CA LYS A 9 -11.31 6.58 29.01
C LYS A 9 -10.21 7.56 29.43
N ASP A 10 -8.95 7.17 29.24
CA ASP A 10 -7.75 7.93 29.65
C ASP A 10 -7.17 8.80 28.52
N VAL A 11 -7.66 8.67 27.29
CA VAL A 11 -7.14 9.38 26.11
C VAL A 11 -8.22 10.26 25.48
N GLN A 12 -7.83 11.45 25.07
CA GLN A 12 -8.63 12.34 24.22
C GLN A 12 -7.96 12.41 22.86
N VAL A 13 -8.60 11.84 21.84
CA VAL A 13 -8.06 11.81 20.48
C VAL A 13 -8.48 13.06 19.71
N LEU A 14 -7.50 13.84 19.28
CA LEU A 14 -7.66 14.87 18.27
C LEU A 14 -7.43 14.25 16.89
N TYR A 15 -8.50 13.83 16.24
CA TYR A 15 -8.44 13.27 14.89
C TYR A 15 -8.46 14.37 13.82
N ILE A 16 -7.53 14.27 12.88
CA ILE A 16 -7.33 15.17 11.73
C ILE A 16 -7.04 14.31 10.50
N CYS A 17 -7.86 14.42 9.46
CA CYS A 17 -7.59 13.81 8.16
C CYS A 17 -6.75 14.78 7.31
N CYS A 18 -5.52 14.41 6.98
CA CYS A 18 -4.62 15.25 6.18
C CYS A 18 -4.81 15.07 4.66
N GLY A 19 -5.35 13.91 4.24
CA GLY A 19 -5.64 13.58 2.85
C GLY A 19 -7.04 14.01 2.38
N GLN A 20 -7.44 13.53 1.20
CA GLN A 20 -8.80 13.77 0.69
C GLN A 20 -9.85 13.07 1.54
N GLN A 21 -10.90 13.80 1.91
CA GLN A 21 -12.02 13.26 2.69
C GLN A 21 -12.96 12.49 1.75
N GLN A 22 -12.76 11.17 1.63
CA GLN A 22 -13.55 10.34 0.72
C GLN A 22 -14.50 9.37 1.45
N GLY A 23 -14.43 9.24 2.78
CA GLY A 23 -15.25 8.33 3.58
C GLY A 23 -16.10 9.01 4.66
N GLY A 24 -17.04 8.24 5.23
CA GLY A 24 -18.01 8.73 6.24
C GLY A 24 -17.37 9.16 7.56
N VAL A 25 -16.22 8.59 7.92
CA VAL A 25 -15.47 8.95 9.12
C VAL A 25 -14.76 10.28 8.94
N GLU A 26 -14.11 10.44 7.79
CA GLU A 26 -13.39 11.64 7.38
C GLU A 26 -14.35 12.83 7.31
N LEU A 27 -15.59 12.61 6.84
CA LEU A 27 -16.66 13.61 6.85
C LEU A 27 -17.07 14.02 8.28
N ALA A 28 -17.16 13.09 9.23
CA ALA A 28 -17.52 13.40 10.62
C ALA A 28 -16.50 14.32 11.31
N PHE A 29 -15.25 14.30 10.86
CA PHE A 29 -14.18 15.19 11.32
C PHE A 29 -13.78 16.24 10.27
N GLY A 30 -14.59 16.41 9.23
CA GLY A 30 -14.21 17.14 8.03
C GLY A 30 -13.91 18.61 8.27
N GLN A 31 -14.82 19.29 8.99
CA GLN A 31 -14.67 20.71 9.35
C GLN A 31 -13.42 20.99 10.17
N ARG A 32 -13.11 20.11 11.14
CA ARG A 32 -11.93 20.26 12.00
C ARG A 32 -10.66 20.06 11.18
N SER A 33 -10.64 19.03 10.36
CA SER A 33 -9.50 18.69 9.51
C SER A 33 -9.21 19.81 8.51
N GLU A 34 -10.25 20.33 7.87
CA GLU A 34 -10.15 21.46 6.96
C GLU A 34 -9.68 22.74 7.67
N SER A 35 -10.20 23.03 8.87
CA SER A 35 -9.75 24.17 9.66
C SER A 35 -8.26 24.09 9.99
N PHE A 36 -7.78 22.90 10.38
CA PHE A 36 -6.35 22.68 10.61
C PHE A 36 -5.52 22.93 9.35
N LEU A 37 -5.92 22.35 8.21
CA LEU A 37 -5.20 22.50 6.95
C LEU A 37 -5.16 23.96 6.50
N ARG A 38 -6.25 24.71 6.64
CA ARG A 38 -6.29 26.15 6.34
C ARG A 38 -5.38 26.97 7.25
N CYS A 39 -5.30 26.63 8.54
CA CYS A 39 -4.35 27.27 9.45
C CYS A 39 -2.91 26.97 9.07
N MET A 40 -2.62 25.73 8.71
CA MET A 40 -1.31 25.32 8.24
C MET A 40 -0.91 26.10 6.99
N GLU A 41 -1.79 26.19 5.98
CA GLU A 41 -1.53 26.93 4.74
C GLU A 41 -1.22 28.41 4.97
N LYS A 42 -1.90 29.05 5.93
CA LYS A 42 -1.63 30.45 6.30
C LYS A 42 -0.28 30.63 6.98
N ASP A 43 0.10 29.70 7.84
CA ASP A 43 1.33 29.79 8.62
C ASP A 43 2.57 29.35 7.83
N LEU A 44 2.39 28.44 6.85
CA LEU A 44 3.49 27.78 6.14
C LEU A 44 4.53 28.74 5.53
N PRO A 45 4.14 29.85 4.88
CA PRO A 45 5.10 30.81 4.32
C PRO A 45 6.01 31.46 5.36
N GLY A 46 5.61 31.48 6.65
CA GLY A 46 6.34 32.14 7.72
C GLY A 46 7.21 31.22 8.59
N VAL A 47 7.09 29.89 8.45
CA VAL A 47 7.71 28.93 9.39
C VAL A 47 9.06 28.37 8.95
N TYR A 48 9.78 29.02 8.03
CA TYR A 48 11.12 28.64 7.55
C TYR A 48 11.23 27.12 7.27
N ASP A 49 12.00 26.38 8.07
CA ASP A 49 12.25 24.94 7.91
C ASP A 49 11.28 24.05 8.72
N ALA A 50 10.31 24.63 9.43
CA ALA A 50 9.32 23.92 10.24
C ALA A 50 9.88 22.92 11.27
N ARG A 51 11.09 23.16 11.79
CA ARG A 51 11.65 22.44 12.94
C ARG A 51 11.06 22.97 14.24
N ILE A 52 11.09 22.18 15.31
CA ILE A 52 10.50 22.59 16.61
C ILE A 52 11.10 23.91 17.11
N PHE A 53 12.43 24.09 16.93
CA PHE A 53 13.13 25.30 17.35
C PHE A 53 12.87 26.52 16.45
N THR A 54 12.33 26.35 15.25
CA THR A 54 11.90 27.46 14.38
C THR A 54 10.42 27.76 14.52
N ILE A 55 9.60 26.78 14.91
CA ILE A 55 8.17 26.95 15.19
C ILE A 55 7.93 27.65 16.53
N LEU A 56 8.58 27.20 17.63
CA LEU A 56 8.30 27.72 18.97
C LEU A 56 8.57 29.22 19.16
N PRO A 57 9.60 29.83 18.54
CA PRO A 57 9.83 31.27 18.65
C PRO A 57 8.84 32.13 17.86
N GLN A 58 8.02 31.55 16.98
CA GLN A 58 7.04 32.32 16.21
C GLN A 58 6.08 33.04 17.14
N MET A 59 5.91 34.35 16.92
CA MET A 59 5.09 35.17 17.81
C MET A 59 3.63 34.75 17.77
N ASN A 60 3.04 34.64 16.59
CA ASN A 60 1.61 34.35 16.40
C ASN A 60 1.42 33.40 15.22
N LEU A 61 0.81 32.24 15.46
CA LEU A 61 0.45 31.28 14.40
C LEU A 61 -1.03 30.91 14.48
N TYR A 62 -1.68 30.72 13.33
CA TYR A 62 -3.05 30.25 13.24
C TYR A 62 -3.18 28.82 13.77
N THR A 63 -2.18 27.97 13.56
CA THR A 63 -2.08 26.62 14.13
C THR A 63 -1.97 26.63 15.65
N PHE A 64 -1.35 27.66 16.26
CA PHE A 64 -1.42 27.85 17.72
C PHE A 64 -2.83 28.22 18.15
N GLY A 65 -3.53 29.05 17.37
CA GLY A 65 -4.95 29.36 17.57
C GLY A 65 -5.83 28.10 17.53
N PHE A 66 -5.57 27.22 16.57
CA PHE A 66 -6.24 25.94 16.42
C PHE A 66 -6.07 25.04 17.64
N ILE A 67 -4.82 24.84 18.08
CA ILE A 67 -4.53 24.02 19.26
C ILE A 67 -5.19 24.63 20.51
N TRP A 68 -5.08 25.94 20.69
CA TRP A 68 -5.71 26.65 21.81
C TRP A 68 -7.24 26.49 21.83
N ALA A 69 -7.90 26.60 20.68
CA ALA A 69 -9.35 26.43 20.56
C ALA A 69 -9.78 25.01 20.99
N ILE A 70 -9.03 23.99 20.59
CA ILE A 70 -9.30 22.61 20.98
C ILE A 70 -9.10 22.41 22.48
N LEU A 71 -8.02 22.95 23.05
CA LEU A 71 -7.73 22.82 24.47
C LEU A 71 -8.80 23.48 25.36
N THR A 72 -9.37 24.58 24.87
CA THR A 72 -10.42 25.34 25.57
C THR A 72 -11.84 24.88 25.25
N GLY A 73 -12.00 23.89 24.36
CA GLY A 73 -13.32 23.38 23.95
C GLY A 73 -14.13 24.36 23.10
N ARG A 74 -13.48 25.35 22.47
CA ARG A 74 -14.15 26.29 21.57
C ARG A 74 -14.44 25.65 20.22
N SER A 75 -15.64 25.91 19.70
CA SER A 75 -16.08 25.44 18.38
C SER A 75 -15.52 26.27 17.22
N SER A 76 -15.00 27.47 17.49
CA SER A 76 -14.43 28.36 16.49
C SER A 76 -13.26 29.19 17.04
N PHE A 77 -12.36 29.58 16.15
CA PHE A 77 -11.33 30.58 16.38
C PHE A 77 -11.00 31.25 15.03
N MET A 78 -10.70 32.55 15.07
CA MET A 78 -10.40 33.34 13.87
C MET A 78 -8.98 33.90 13.86
N ASP A 79 -8.34 33.95 15.03
CA ASP A 79 -7.10 34.69 15.22
C ASP A 79 -5.92 33.77 15.57
N PRO A 80 -4.70 34.12 15.13
CA PRO A 80 -3.50 33.43 15.56
C PRO A 80 -3.26 33.66 17.06
N ARG A 81 -2.57 32.73 17.71
CA ARG A 81 -2.26 32.81 19.15
C ARG A 81 -0.77 32.74 19.39
N ARG A 82 -0.36 33.21 20.56
CA ARG A 82 1.03 33.07 21.03
C ARG A 82 1.25 31.66 21.61
N PRO A 83 2.48 31.11 21.48
CA PRO A 83 2.80 29.80 22.05
C PRO A 83 2.66 29.75 23.58
N VAL A 84 2.84 30.89 24.26
CA VAL A 84 2.64 31.01 25.72
C VAL A 84 1.18 30.77 26.12
N GLU A 85 0.21 31.20 25.30
CA GLU A 85 -1.22 31.01 25.56
C GLU A 85 -1.58 29.52 25.46
N VAL A 86 -1.08 28.82 24.45
CA VAL A 86 -1.26 27.37 24.31
C VAL A 86 -0.66 26.61 25.49
N ARG A 87 0.57 26.97 25.90
CA ARG A 87 1.24 26.35 27.06
C ARG A 87 0.49 26.60 28.37
N LYS A 88 -0.12 27.78 28.52
CA LYS A 88 -0.93 28.11 29.70
C LYS A 88 -2.13 27.18 29.79
N GLU A 89 -2.86 26.98 28.70
CA GLU A 89 -4.01 26.08 28.68
C GLU A 89 -3.60 24.62 28.93
N LEU A 90 -2.48 24.16 28.36
CA LEU A 90 -1.98 22.81 28.63
C LEU A 90 -1.65 22.58 30.10
N LYS A 91 -1.04 23.57 30.77
CA LYS A 91 -0.71 23.51 32.21
C LYS A 91 -1.92 23.68 33.11
N ALA A 92 -2.95 24.40 32.67
CA ALA A 92 -4.18 24.63 33.42
C ALA A 92 -5.09 23.39 33.47
N ARG A 93 -4.81 22.35 32.66
CA ARG A 93 -5.61 21.13 32.66
C ARG A 93 -5.54 20.43 34.03
N PRO A 94 -6.66 19.98 34.60
CA PRO A 94 -6.68 19.30 35.89
C PRO A 94 -5.76 18.09 35.94
N LYS A 95 -5.13 17.82 37.09
CA LYS A 95 -4.41 16.55 37.32
C LYS A 95 -5.40 15.38 37.13
N GLY A 96 -5.04 14.41 36.28
CA GLY A 96 -5.90 13.28 35.92
C GLY A 96 -6.80 13.52 34.70
N SER A 97 -6.70 14.68 34.04
CA SER A 97 -7.35 14.89 32.74
C SER A 97 -6.78 13.95 31.66
N ARG A 98 -7.63 13.61 30.68
CA ARG A 98 -7.26 12.67 29.60
C ARG A 98 -6.02 13.16 28.86
N GLN A 99 -5.11 12.24 28.57
CA GLN A 99 -3.94 12.52 27.74
C GLN A 99 -4.42 12.87 26.32
N ILE A 100 -3.98 14.00 25.79
CA ILE A 100 -4.30 14.36 24.40
C ILE A 100 -3.35 13.63 23.47
N VAL A 101 -3.93 12.93 22.50
CA VAL A 101 -3.22 12.28 21.40
C VAL A 101 -3.72 12.88 20.10
N VAL A 102 -2.83 13.40 19.29
CA VAL A 102 -3.14 13.88 17.95
C VAL A 102 -3.00 12.72 16.98
N PHE A 103 -4.06 12.40 16.26
CA PHE A 103 -4.09 11.35 15.26
C PHE A 103 -4.20 12.00 13.89
N LEU A 104 -3.11 11.98 13.13
CA LEU A 104 -3.07 12.46 11.75
C LEU A 104 -3.31 11.27 10.82
N ASP A 105 -4.49 11.23 10.22
CA ASP A 105 -4.90 10.19 9.29
C ASP A 105 -4.62 10.60 7.84
N GLU A 106 -4.46 9.61 6.96
CA GLU A 106 -4.10 9.82 5.54
C GLU A 106 -2.94 10.82 5.38
N PHE A 107 -1.89 10.64 6.18
CA PHE A 107 -0.76 11.57 6.16
C PHE A 107 -0.10 11.59 4.76
N PRO A 108 0.10 12.78 4.15
CA PRO A 108 0.42 12.89 2.74
C PRO A 108 1.82 12.35 2.42
N ARG A 109 1.94 11.85 1.18
CA ARG A 109 3.20 11.51 0.53
C ARG A 109 3.91 12.75 0.02
N LEU A 110 5.19 12.59 -0.29
CA LEU A 110 5.87 13.54 -1.16
C LEU A 110 5.35 13.36 -2.58
N ASP A 111 4.77 14.43 -3.12
CA ASP A 111 4.51 14.56 -4.54
C ASP A 111 4.97 15.95 -4.98
N ASN A 112 5.38 16.08 -6.24
CA ASN A 112 5.89 17.35 -6.78
C ASN A 112 4.77 18.37 -7.08
N SER A 113 3.54 18.12 -6.65
CA SER A 113 2.35 18.80 -7.20
C SER A 113 1.65 19.77 -6.24
N SER A 114 1.89 19.68 -4.92
CA SER A 114 1.18 20.53 -3.95
C SER A 114 2.08 21.11 -2.85
N ILE A 115 1.69 22.28 -2.35
CA ILE A 115 2.34 22.89 -1.18
C ILE A 115 2.18 21.98 0.06
N ARG A 116 1.06 21.26 0.17
CA ARG A 116 0.74 20.36 1.30
C ARG A 116 1.60 19.10 1.32
N THR A 117 2.22 18.75 0.20
CA THR A 117 3.06 17.57 0.01
C THR A 117 4.54 17.90 0.07
N SER A 118 4.91 19.18 0.25
CA SER A 118 6.29 19.62 0.49
C SER A 118 6.85 19.11 1.83
N ASP A 119 8.17 18.92 1.88
CA ASP A 119 8.89 18.51 3.10
C ASP A 119 8.59 19.43 4.29
N ILE A 120 8.55 20.74 4.04
CA ILE A 120 8.30 21.76 5.06
C ILE A 120 6.87 21.63 5.59
N ALA A 121 5.87 21.43 4.73
CA ALA A 121 4.49 21.25 5.16
C ALA A 121 4.31 20.00 6.01
N ARG A 122 4.84 18.85 5.56
CA ARG A 122 4.77 17.59 6.30
C ARG A 122 5.46 17.73 7.65
N ARG A 123 6.65 18.32 7.68
CA ARG A 123 7.39 18.58 8.93
C ARG A 123 6.61 19.52 9.85
N PHE A 124 5.94 20.54 9.31
CA PHE A 124 5.12 21.47 10.09
C PHE A 124 3.89 20.79 10.70
N MET A 125 3.15 19.99 9.92
CA MET A 125 2.01 19.21 10.40
C MET A 125 2.36 18.36 11.62
N LEU A 126 3.57 17.78 11.65
CA LEU A 126 4.07 16.99 12.76
C LEU A 126 4.54 17.86 13.93
N ASN A 127 5.45 18.79 13.65
CA ASN A 127 6.22 19.45 14.68
C ASN A 127 5.41 20.52 15.41
N VAL A 128 4.35 21.05 14.83
CA VAL A 128 3.50 22.04 15.51
C VAL A 128 2.89 21.46 16.79
N PHE A 129 2.41 20.22 16.77
CA PHE A 129 1.89 19.55 17.97
C PHE A 129 3.02 19.07 18.90
N ARG A 130 4.08 18.49 18.35
CA ARG A 130 5.25 18.02 19.13
C ARG A 130 5.94 19.16 19.87
N SER A 131 5.89 20.38 19.34
CA SER A 131 6.44 21.59 19.98
C SER A 131 5.82 21.89 21.35
N PHE A 132 4.59 21.42 21.58
CA PHE A 132 3.87 21.54 22.85
C PHE A 132 3.88 20.24 23.68
N GLY A 133 4.67 19.24 23.29
CA GLY A 133 4.76 17.96 24.00
C GLY A 133 3.54 17.05 23.80
N LEU A 134 2.70 17.29 22.79
CA LEU A 134 1.58 16.43 22.46
C LEU A 134 2.06 15.16 21.76
N ALA A 135 1.48 14.01 22.12
CA ALA A 135 1.73 12.75 21.43
C ALA A 135 1.07 12.78 20.04
N VAL A 136 1.81 12.42 19.00
CA VAL A 136 1.32 12.40 17.61
C VAL A 136 1.40 10.97 17.09
N VAL A 137 0.29 10.47 16.55
CA VAL A 137 0.17 9.18 15.87
C VAL A 137 -0.13 9.47 14.40
N LEU A 138 0.62 8.83 13.52
CA LEU A 138 0.47 8.95 12.07
C LEU A 138 -0.12 7.66 11.54
N ASN A 139 -1.16 7.78 10.72
CA ASN A 139 -1.65 6.68 9.90
C ASN A 139 -1.41 7.04 8.44
N THR A 140 -0.69 6.17 7.74
CA THR A 140 -0.32 6.39 6.35
C THR A 140 0.12 5.09 5.68
N THR A 141 0.30 5.15 4.36
CA THR A 141 0.82 4.05 3.54
C THR A 141 2.33 3.88 3.73
N SER A 142 2.85 2.69 3.43
CA SER A 142 4.29 2.37 3.57
C SER A 142 5.19 3.37 2.83
N GLY A 143 4.81 3.79 1.62
CA GLY A 143 5.57 4.80 0.88
C GLY A 143 5.62 6.18 1.55
N ALA A 144 4.54 6.64 2.18
CA ALA A 144 4.61 7.90 2.95
C ALA A 144 5.44 7.75 4.23
N ALA A 145 5.46 6.56 4.86
CA ALA A 145 6.32 6.26 5.99
C ALA A 145 7.81 6.28 5.60
N ARG A 146 8.17 5.71 4.43
CA ARG A 146 9.49 5.85 3.82
C ARG A 146 9.86 7.32 3.63
N ASP A 147 8.97 8.07 2.98
CA ASP A 147 9.18 9.49 2.72
C ASP A 147 9.37 10.28 4.02
N LEU A 148 8.71 9.89 5.12
CA LEU A 148 8.88 10.50 6.45
C LEU A 148 10.26 10.21 7.05
N ALA A 149 10.78 9.00 6.84
CA ALA A 149 12.11 8.57 7.28
C ALA A 149 13.23 9.32 6.56
N THR A 150 12.99 9.73 5.33
CA THR A 150 13.92 10.55 4.54
C THR A 150 13.72 12.05 4.73
N LEU A 151 12.65 12.50 5.41
CA LEU A 151 12.50 13.92 5.76
C LEU A 151 13.63 14.31 6.70
N ASP A 152 14.50 15.22 6.27
CA ASP A 152 15.50 15.86 7.13
C ASP A 152 14.79 16.62 8.26
N ILE A 153 14.48 15.95 9.38
CA ILE A 153 13.84 16.59 10.54
C ILE A 153 14.86 17.45 11.31
N GLY A 154 16.10 17.53 10.83
CA GLY A 154 17.12 18.45 11.28
C GLY A 154 18.03 17.87 12.32
N ARG A 155 19.33 18.05 12.07
CA ARG A 155 20.44 17.92 13.03
C ARG A 155 20.02 18.37 14.42
N CYS A 156 19.69 17.41 15.28
CA CYS A 156 19.66 17.65 16.70
C CYS A 156 21.13 17.77 17.13
N LEU A 157 21.69 18.98 17.02
CA LEU A 157 23.11 19.31 17.23
C LEU A 157 23.70 18.86 18.58
N GLN A 158 22.94 18.18 19.46
CA GLN A 158 23.43 17.80 20.79
C GLN A 158 22.98 16.43 21.32
N GLN A 159 22.17 15.62 20.61
CA GLN A 159 21.70 14.33 21.18
C GLN A 159 21.49 13.27 20.09
N SER A 160 22.57 12.62 19.66
CA SER A 160 22.48 11.34 18.97
C SER A 160 21.78 10.31 19.87
N GLY A 161 20.97 9.41 19.29
CA GLY A 161 20.35 8.30 20.03
C GLY A 161 19.04 8.62 20.75
N ARG A 162 18.33 9.71 20.39
CA ARG A 162 16.97 9.96 20.90
C ARG A 162 15.92 9.27 20.05
N LEU A 163 14.92 8.65 20.70
CA LEU A 163 13.79 8.02 20.02
C LEU A 163 13.08 9.07 19.17
N TRP A 164 13.06 8.84 17.86
CA TRP A 164 12.39 9.69 16.89
C TRP A 164 10.95 9.27 16.70
N CYS A 165 10.74 8.00 16.31
CA CYS A 165 9.41 7.43 16.14
C CYS A 165 9.42 5.93 16.42
N THR A 166 8.22 5.36 16.55
CA THR A 166 8.00 3.92 16.57
C THR A 166 7.11 3.57 15.39
N ILE A 167 7.66 2.85 14.42
CA ILE A 167 6.91 2.30 13.31
C ILE A 167 6.19 1.05 13.80
N ARG A 168 4.89 0.96 13.51
CA ARG A 168 4.11 -0.24 13.78
C ARG A 168 3.59 -0.79 12.46
N PRO A 169 4.32 -1.72 11.84
CA PRO A 169 3.84 -2.41 10.64
C PRO A 169 2.69 -3.31 11.08
N THR A 170 1.46 -2.90 10.85
CA THR A 170 0.30 -3.66 11.31
C THR A 170 -0.75 -3.69 10.21
N LEU A 171 -0.95 -4.87 9.64
CA LEU A 171 -2.22 -5.21 9.01
C LEU A 171 -3.19 -5.52 10.14
N LEU A 172 -4.24 -4.71 10.30
CA LEU A 172 -5.26 -4.98 11.32
C LEU A 172 -5.87 -6.34 11.01
N ALA A 173 -5.96 -7.22 12.01
CA ALA A 173 -6.66 -8.48 11.83
C ALA A 173 -8.15 -8.20 11.55
N PHE A 174 -8.68 -8.75 10.46
CA PHE A 174 -10.10 -8.71 10.20
C PHE A 174 -10.82 -9.63 11.18
N ARG A 175 -11.85 -9.11 11.85
CA ARG A 175 -12.73 -9.89 12.71
C ARG A 175 -14.16 -9.68 12.23
N PRO A 176 -14.82 -10.70 11.65
CA PRO A 176 -16.20 -10.57 11.22
C PRO A 176 -17.07 -10.26 12.43
N HIS A 177 -17.87 -9.20 12.34
CA HIS A 177 -18.79 -8.80 13.42
C HIS A 177 -20.07 -9.63 13.46
N HIS A 178 -20.27 -10.56 12.52
CA HIS A 178 -21.51 -11.32 12.37
C HIS A 178 -21.25 -12.82 12.55
N ALA A 179 -22.15 -13.49 13.27
CA ALA A 179 -22.18 -14.94 13.51
C ALA A 179 -22.58 -15.74 12.27
N GLN A 180 -22.21 -15.28 11.07
CA GLN A 180 -22.36 -16.12 9.87
C GLN A 180 -21.37 -17.28 9.98
N VAL A 181 -21.87 -18.49 9.77
CA VAL A 181 -21.04 -19.68 9.68
C VAL A 181 -20.26 -19.60 8.37
N ILE A 182 -19.06 -19.03 8.45
CA ILE A 182 -18.11 -19.01 7.34
C ILE A 182 -17.49 -20.41 7.24
N PRO A 183 -17.51 -21.07 6.07
CA PRO A 183 -16.79 -22.33 5.84
C PRO A 183 -15.33 -22.23 6.30
N LEU A 184 -14.80 -23.30 6.89
CA LEU A 184 -13.46 -23.30 7.52
C LEU A 184 -12.36 -22.90 6.52
N GLU A 185 -12.48 -23.36 5.29
CA GLU A 185 -11.58 -23.10 4.17
C GLU A 185 -11.52 -21.59 3.86
N LEU A 186 -12.66 -20.91 3.93
CA LEU A 186 -12.76 -19.47 3.70
C LEU A 186 -12.24 -18.66 4.89
N GLN A 187 -12.39 -19.16 6.12
CA GLN A 187 -11.85 -18.48 7.32
C GLN A 187 -10.33 -18.28 7.25
N LEU A 188 -9.60 -19.26 6.70
CA LEU A 188 -8.14 -19.17 6.54
C LEU A 188 -7.78 -18.06 5.55
N ILE A 189 -8.48 -17.99 4.42
CA ILE A 189 -8.28 -16.96 3.40
C ILE A 189 -8.50 -15.57 4.01
N PHE A 190 -9.57 -15.38 4.79
CA PHE A 190 -9.90 -14.06 5.35
C PHE A 190 -9.01 -13.63 6.50
N ARG A 191 -8.59 -14.58 7.34
CA ARG A 191 -7.71 -14.28 8.47
C ARG A 191 -6.34 -13.75 7.99
N ASN A 192 -5.90 -14.25 6.85
CA ASN A 192 -4.64 -13.87 6.21
C ASN A 192 -4.88 -12.95 5.00
N SER A 193 -5.87 -12.06 5.08
CA SER A 193 -6.12 -11.06 4.03
C SER A 193 -6.34 -9.68 4.62
N ARG A 194 -6.10 -8.64 3.82
CA ARG A 194 -6.35 -7.25 4.23
C ARG A 194 -7.82 -7.02 4.60
N PRO A 195 -8.11 -6.22 5.65
CA PRO A 195 -9.49 -5.96 6.09
C PRO A 195 -10.44 -5.42 5.03
N SER A 196 -9.94 -4.61 4.10
CA SER A 196 -10.75 -4.06 3.00
C SER A 196 -11.25 -5.17 2.07
N PHE A 197 -10.41 -6.17 1.77
CA PHE A 197 -10.79 -7.29 0.93
C PHE A 197 -11.69 -8.25 1.70
N ALA A 198 -11.32 -8.57 2.94
CA ALA A 198 -12.12 -9.44 3.79
C ALA A 198 -13.54 -8.87 4.03
N ALA A 199 -13.69 -7.55 4.15
CA ALA A 199 -15.00 -6.90 4.26
C ALA A 199 -15.85 -7.07 2.99
N LEU A 200 -15.25 -6.94 1.81
CA LEU A 200 -15.93 -7.18 0.53
C LEU A 200 -16.39 -8.64 0.42
N VAL A 201 -15.57 -9.58 0.89
CA VAL A 201 -15.99 -10.98 0.88
C VAL A 201 -17.12 -11.21 1.86
N VAL A 202 -17.08 -10.68 3.09
CA VAL A 202 -18.21 -10.83 4.02
C VAL A 202 -19.51 -10.26 3.45
N ASP A 203 -19.46 -9.11 2.76
CA ASP A 203 -20.62 -8.57 2.05
C ASP A 203 -21.11 -9.54 0.95
N TYR A 204 -20.18 -10.12 0.18
CA TYR A 204 -20.51 -11.15 -0.81
C TYR A 204 -21.19 -12.37 -0.19
N LEU A 205 -20.64 -12.93 0.90
CA LEU A 205 -21.20 -14.09 1.61
C LEU A 205 -22.61 -13.81 2.11
N SER A 206 -22.87 -12.58 2.57
CA SER A 206 -24.19 -12.19 3.07
C SER A 206 -25.27 -12.16 1.99
N LYS A 207 -24.88 -11.85 0.75
CA LYS A 207 -25.77 -11.76 -0.42
C LYS A 207 -25.88 -13.09 -1.17
N HIS A 208 -24.87 -13.95 -1.06
CA HIS A 208 -24.77 -15.22 -1.78
C HIS A 208 -24.44 -16.33 -0.78
N PRO A 209 -25.41 -16.90 -0.07
CA PRO A 209 -25.17 -18.03 0.83
C PRO A 209 -24.50 -19.19 0.09
N PHE A 210 -23.53 -19.84 0.73
CA PHE A 210 -22.83 -20.98 0.13
C PHE A 210 -23.81 -22.14 -0.14
N ALA A 211 -23.85 -22.60 -1.39
CA ALA A 211 -24.74 -23.67 -1.82
C ALA A 211 -24.03 -25.04 -1.81
N THR A 212 -23.07 -25.27 -2.73
CA THR A 212 -22.30 -26.53 -2.81
C THR A 212 -21.01 -26.44 -3.64
N ASP A 213 -20.99 -25.68 -4.74
CA ASP A 213 -19.83 -25.58 -5.63
C ASP A 213 -18.80 -24.56 -5.13
N PHE A 214 -17.76 -25.05 -4.45
CA PHE A 214 -16.67 -24.22 -3.93
C PHE A 214 -15.90 -23.47 -5.02
N VAL A 215 -15.71 -24.08 -6.20
CA VAL A 215 -14.89 -23.50 -7.29
C VAL A 215 -15.59 -22.28 -7.87
N SER A 216 -16.84 -22.43 -8.30
CA SER A 216 -17.61 -21.28 -8.82
C SER A 216 -17.85 -20.22 -7.75
N TYR A 217 -17.95 -20.62 -6.48
CA TYR A 217 -18.08 -19.68 -5.37
C TYR A 217 -16.82 -18.84 -5.18
N MET A 218 -15.63 -19.46 -5.26
CA MET A 218 -14.35 -18.76 -5.22
C MET A 218 -14.16 -17.84 -6.43
N ASP A 219 -14.56 -18.25 -7.64
CA ASP A 219 -14.54 -17.39 -8.82
C ASP A 219 -15.42 -16.13 -8.61
N GLY A 220 -16.59 -16.29 -7.99
CA GLY A 220 -17.48 -15.20 -7.63
C GLY A 220 -16.89 -14.25 -6.58
N ILE A 221 -16.23 -14.79 -5.56
CA ILE A 221 -15.50 -13.99 -4.56
C ILE A 221 -14.38 -13.19 -5.23
N ALA A 222 -13.49 -13.87 -5.98
CA ALA A 222 -12.36 -13.23 -6.64
C ALA A 222 -12.82 -12.12 -7.60
N GLY A 223 -13.84 -12.39 -8.42
CA GLY A 223 -14.45 -11.41 -9.30
C GLY A 223 -15.05 -10.22 -8.55
N THR A 224 -15.73 -10.46 -7.42
CA THR A 224 -16.31 -9.37 -6.61
C THR A 224 -15.24 -8.46 -6.03
N VAL A 225 -14.20 -9.04 -5.44
CA VAL A 225 -13.10 -8.27 -4.87
C VAL A 225 -12.40 -7.52 -6.01
N ALA A 226 -12.00 -8.19 -7.09
CA ALA A 226 -11.32 -7.56 -8.23
C ALA A 226 -12.13 -6.42 -8.86
N ASN A 227 -13.44 -6.59 -9.09
CA ASN A 227 -14.30 -5.57 -9.68
C ASN A 227 -14.53 -4.37 -8.75
N ALA A 228 -14.50 -4.56 -7.43
CA ALA A 228 -14.51 -3.44 -6.49
C ALA A 228 -13.20 -2.62 -6.54
N PHE A 229 -12.11 -3.23 -7.02
CA PHE A 229 -10.81 -2.56 -7.21
C PHE A 229 -10.68 -1.92 -8.59
N ALA A 230 -10.93 -2.66 -9.67
CA ALA A 230 -10.65 -2.26 -11.05
C ALA A 230 -11.03 -0.81 -11.47
N PRO A 231 -12.19 -0.23 -11.08
CA PRO A 231 -12.59 1.10 -11.57
C PRO A 231 -11.88 2.29 -10.94
N LYS A 232 -11.00 2.11 -9.93
CA LYS A 232 -10.29 3.28 -9.35
C LYS A 232 -9.20 3.74 -10.32
N GLU A 233 -9.18 5.04 -10.64
CA GLU A 233 -8.21 5.69 -11.56
C GLU A 233 -6.75 5.27 -11.31
N ARG A 234 -6.39 5.00 -10.04
CA ARG A 234 -5.06 4.54 -9.64
C ARG A 234 -4.66 3.20 -10.29
N PHE A 235 -5.61 2.35 -10.65
CA PHE A 235 -5.38 1.02 -11.24
C PHE A 235 -5.41 1.02 -12.77
N ALA A 236 -5.77 2.13 -13.41
CA ALA A 236 -5.53 2.34 -14.84
C ALA A 236 -4.10 2.87 -15.10
N SER A 237 -3.35 3.17 -14.04
CA SER A 237 -2.01 3.75 -14.13
C SER A 237 -1.00 2.75 -14.71
N GLU A 238 -0.02 3.29 -15.43
CA GLU A 238 1.10 2.52 -15.98
C GLU A 238 1.92 1.83 -14.88
N VAL A 239 2.12 2.51 -13.74
CA VAL A 239 2.80 1.97 -12.55
C VAL A 239 2.10 0.72 -12.04
N PHE A 240 0.77 0.73 -11.97
CA PHE A 240 0.00 -0.42 -11.52
C PHE A 240 0.14 -1.63 -12.47
N ARG A 241 0.09 -1.40 -13.78
CA ARG A 241 0.34 -2.46 -14.78
C ARG A 241 1.73 -3.06 -14.64
N VAL A 242 2.73 -2.24 -14.33
CA VAL A 242 4.10 -2.71 -14.09
C VAL A 242 4.12 -3.60 -12.85
N GLY A 243 3.52 -3.19 -11.75
CA GLY A 243 3.38 -4.02 -10.54
C GLY A 243 2.66 -5.34 -10.78
N GLN A 244 1.58 -5.34 -11.57
CA GLN A 244 0.90 -6.58 -11.98
C GLN A 244 1.77 -7.45 -12.88
N SER A 245 2.48 -6.87 -13.84
CA SER A 245 3.40 -7.63 -14.71
C SER A 245 4.52 -8.25 -13.87
N SER A 246 5.11 -7.50 -12.93
CA SER A 246 6.10 -7.99 -11.97
C SER A 246 5.60 -9.16 -11.12
N LEU A 247 4.29 -9.25 -10.85
CA LEU A 247 3.68 -10.38 -10.16
C LEU A 247 3.67 -11.67 -10.96
N PHE A 248 3.28 -11.60 -12.24
CA PHE A 248 3.34 -12.73 -13.18
C PHE A 248 4.77 -13.18 -13.49
N LEU A 249 5.74 -12.29 -13.29
CA LEU A 249 7.17 -12.55 -13.49
C LEU A 249 7.89 -13.04 -12.23
N ARG A 250 7.47 -12.56 -11.06
CA ARG A 250 8.11 -12.63 -9.74
C ARG A 250 9.63 -12.43 -9.68
N ALA A 251 10.27 -11.75 -10.63
CA ALA A 251 11.73 -11.61 -10.69
C ALA A 251 12.45 -12.97 -10.56
N SER A 252 12.61 -13.68 -11.68
CA SER A 252 13.02 -15.10 -11.76
C SER A 252 14.29 -15.57 -11.04
N TYR A 253 15.00 -14.76 -10.27
CA TYR A 253 16.09 -15.21 -9.42
C TYR A 253 16.11 -14.35 -8.16
N GLY A 254 15.83 -14.94 -7.00
CA GLY A 254 16.38 -14.40 -5.76
C GLY A 254 17.88 -14.50 -5.87
N THR A 255 18.55 -13.43 -6.30
CA THR A 255 19.99 -13.34 -6.10
C THR A 255 20.20 -13.03 -4.63
N ASP A 256 20.89 -13.92 -3.94
CA ASP A 256 21.45 -13.74 -2.59
C ASP A 256 22.41 -12.53 -2.47
N ASP A 257 22.57 -11.71 -3.51
CA ASP A 257 23.41 -10.51 -3.51
C ASP A 257 22.62 -9.27 -3.07
N PHE A 258 22.38 -9.19 -1.76
CA PHE A 258 22.04 -7.94 -1.06
C PHE A 258 23.20 -6.92 -1.06
N THR A 259 24.30 -7.17 -1.77
CA THR A 259 25.58 -6.45 -1.58
C THR A 259 26.02 -5.54 -2.73
N SER A 260 25.30 -5.47 -3.86
CA SER A 260 25.76 -4.61 -4.97
C SER A 260 24.72 -3.58 -5.41
N ASN A 261 24.90 -2.35 -4.91
CA ASN A 261 24.64 -1.08 -5.61
C ASN A 261 23.46 -1.05 -6.59
N MET A 262 22.29 -1.56 -6.18
CA MET A 262 21.05 -1.25 -6.87
C MET A 262 20.85 0.27 -6.73
N THR A 263 21.01 0.92 -7.86
CA THR A 263 21.02 2.37 -8.02
C THR A 263 19.68 2.89 -7.53
N ARG A 264 19.69 3.41 -6.29
CA ARG A 264 18.60 4.04 -5.53
C ARG A 264 17.29 3.24 -5.54
N ALA A 265 16.91 2.83 -4.33
CA ALA A 265 15.60 2.37 -3.91
C ALA A 265 14.42 3.31 -4.24
N GLU A 266 14.59 4.32 -5.09
CA GLU A 266 13.57 5.23 -5.58
C GLU A 266 12.68 4.49 -6.59
N ASP A 267 13.19 3.93 -7.69
CA ASP A 267 12.31 3.42 -8.76
C ASP A 267 11.62 2.07 -8.48
N THR A 268 12.27 1.13 -7.78
CA THR A 268 11.71 -0.23 -7.53
C THR A 268 10.61 -0.24 -6.47
N SER A 269 10.67 0.68 -5.51
CA SER A 269 9.71 0.82 -4.42
C SER A 269 8.41 1.52 -4.84
N HIS A 270 8.35 2.07 -6.05
CA HIS A 270 7.16 2.71 -6.60
C HIS A 270 6.17 1.75 -7.26
N LEU A 271 6.61 0.57 -7.73
CA LEU A 271 5.78 -0.30 -8.58
C LEU A 271 4.57 -0.92 -7.88
N ILE A 272 4.67 -1.10 -6.56
CA ILE A 272 3.61 -1.62 -5.71
C ILE A 272 3.52 -0.81 -4.39
N GLY A 273 3.97 0.45 -4.42
CA GLY A 273 4.31 1.22 -3.22
C GLY A 273 3.15 1.63 -2.32
N ASP A 274 1.89 1.47 -2.72
CA ASP A 274 0.77 2.18 -2.08
C ASP A 274 -0.12 1.28 -1.23
N HIS A 275 -0.87 0.41 -1.91
CA HIS A 275 -1.99 -0.31 -1.32
C HIS A 275 -1.75 -1.81 -1.20
N PHE A 276 -0.60 -2.31 -1.61
CA PHE A 276 -0.38 -3.76 -1.74
C PHE A 276 0.98 -4.19 -1.20
N ALA A 277 2.00 -3.33 -1.23
CA ALA A 277 3.22 -3.56 -0.47
C ALA A 277 2.95 -3.47 1.04
N ARG A 278 3.80 -4.13 1.80
CA ARG A 278 3.95 -4.03 3.25
C ARG A 278 5.40 -3.72 3.58
N LEU A 279 5.65 -3.20 4.77
CA LEU A 279 7.01 -3.13 5.30
C LEU A 279 7.50 -4.57 5.57
N HIS A 280 8.79 -4.79 5.35
CA HIS A 280 9.43 -6.07 5.65
C HIS A 280 9.36 -6.40 7.15
N GLU A 281 9.44 -5.39 8.01
CA GLU A 281 9.30 -5.58 9.44
C GLU A 281 7.90 -6.04 9.82
N THR A 282 7.82 -7.06 10.69
CA THR A 282 6.55 -7.60 11.20
C THR A 282 6.26 -7.20 12.65
N ALA A 283 7.26 -6.63 13.34
CA ALA A 283 7.17 -6.18 14.74
C ALA A 283 7.36 -4.66 14.85
N PRO A 284 6.88 -4.03 15.94
CA PRO A 284 7.13 -2.62 16.20
C PRO A 284 8.62 -2.29 16.20
N LEU A 285 9.03 -1.34 15.36
CA LEU A 285 10.40 -0.89 15.23
C LEU A 285 10.56 0.52 15.81
N LYS A 286 11.61 0.73 16.60
CA LYS A 286 11.98 2.05 17.11
C LYS A 286 13.09 2.63 16.25
N LEU A 287 12.90 3.86 15.78
CA LEU A 287 13.91 4.58 15.01
C LEU A 287 14.49 5.73 15.84
N ALA A 288 15.81 5.90 15.75
CA ALA A 288 16.53 7.07 16.21
C ALA A 288 16.87 7.97 15.02
N LEU A 289 16.92 9.28 15.22
CA LEU A 289 17.56 10.18 14.24
C LEU A 289 19.03 10.34 14.61
N GLY A 290 19.92 9.97 13.69
CA GLY A 290 21.35 10.21 13.78
C GLY A 290 21.75 11.61 13.32
N CYS A 291 23.05 11.93 13.41
CA CYS A 291 23.61 13.17 12.84
C CYS A 291 23.75 13.13 11.31
N GLU A 292 23.63 11.96 10.69
CA GLU A 292 23.89 11.72 9.26
C GLU A 292 22.62 11.64 8.40
N ASP A 293 21.55 12.35 8.78
CA ASP A 293 20.30 12.51 8.02
C ASP A 293 19.54 11.20 7.67
N HIS A 294 20.03 10.04 8.13
CA HIS A 294 19.38 8.75 8.00
C HIS A 294 18.92 8.22 9.36
N PRO A 295 17.66 7.74 9.47
CA PRO A 295 17.20 7.10 10.70
C PRO A 295 17.94 5.78 10.88
N SER A 296 18.27 5.43 12.12
CA SER A 296 18.88 4.14 12.48
C SER A 296 17.99 3.38 13.45
N ASN A 297 18.19 2.06 13.53
CA ASN A 297 17.49 1.24 14.50
C ASN A 297 17.89 1.65 15.92
N PHE A 298 16.91 2.08 16.72
CA PHE A 298 17.16 2.60 18.07
C PHE A 298 17.75 1.53 18.99
N ASP A 299 17.28 0.29 18.86
CA ASP A 299 17.75 -0.86 19.64
C ASP A 299 18.87 -1.64 18.92
N GLY A 300 19.32 -1.19 17.73
CA GLY A 300 20.25 -1.89 16.85
C GLY A 300 21.65 -1.24 16.76
N GLY A 301 22.51 -1.82 15.91
CA GLY A 301 23.83 -1.26 15.56
C GLY A 301 23.73 0.07 14.81
N PRO A 302 24.87 0.70 14.48
CA PRO A 302 24.92 2.05 13.89
C PRO A 302 24.40 2.13 12.44
N GLU A 303 23.98 1.01 11.86
CA GLU A 303 23.55 0.96 10.46
C GLU A 303 22.24 1.75 10.25
N PRO A 304 22.16 2.53 9.16
CA PRO A 304 20.96 3.25 8.81
C PRO A 304 19.84 2.25 8.50
N TRP A 305 18.66 2.50 9.07
CA TRP A 305 17.46 1.77 8.72
C TRP A 305 17.10 2.06 7.27
N GLN A 306 16.95 0.99 6.49
CA GLN A 306 16.47 1.05 5.12
C GLN A 306 15.01 0.61 5.10
N CYS A 307 14.15 1.47 4.56
CA CYS A 307 12.73 1.16 4.42
C CYS A 307 12.51 0.17 3.28
N HIS A 308 12.59 -1.12 3.57
CA HIS A 308 12.26 -2.17 2.63
C HIS A 308 10.75 -2.42 2.60
N SER A 309 10.16 -2.28 1.42
CA SER A 309 8.78 -2.65 1.16
C SER A 309 8.75 -3.83 0.21
N GLU A 310 7.94 -4.84 0.54
CA GLU A 310 7.78 -6.06 -0.23
C GLU A 310 6.30 -6.31 -0.51
N LEU A 311 6.02 -7.08 -1.56
CA LEU A 311 4.68 -7.63 -1.76
C LEU A 311 4.52 -8.85 -0.83
N PRO A 312 3.41 -8.96 -0.06
CA PRO A 312 3.17 -10.14 0.77
C PRO A 312 3.09 -11.41 -0.09
N THR A 313 3.44 -12.56 0.48
CA THR A 313 3.28 -13.84 -0.20
C THR A 313 1.80 -14.20 -0.38
N THR A 314 1.52 -15.20 -1.21
CA THR A 314 0.14 -15.67 -1.43
C THR A 314 -0.49 -16.23 -0.15
N GLU A 315 0.31 -16.81 0.75
CA GLU A 315 -0.13 -17.31 2.06
C GLU A 315 -0.51 -16.17 3.02
N GLU A 316 0.11 -15.01 2.86
CA GLU A 316 -0.03 -13.86 3.75
C GLU A 316 -1.09 -12.85 3.31
N ASP A 317 -1.45 -12.85 2.02
CA ASP A 317 -2.49 -11.98 1.45
C ASP A 317 -3.14 -12.62 0.20
N CYS A 318 -3.78 -13.78 0.36
CA CYS A 318 -4.30 -14.55 -0.77
C CYS A 318 -5.27 -13.74 -1.65
N LEU A 319 -6.21 -13.00 -1.03
CA LEU A 319 -7.18 -12.19 -1.77
C LEU A 319 -6.52 -11.09 -2.62
N LEU A 320 -5.36 -10.57 -2.21
CA LEU A 320 -4.60 -9.63 -3.01
C LEU A 320 -4.11 -10.27 -4.31
N HIS A 321 -3.46 -11.42 -4.19
CA HIS A 321 -2.95 -12.15 -5.35
C HIS A 321 -4.08 -12.52 -6.31
N LEU A 322 -5.23 -12.95 -5.78
CA LEU A 322 -6.41 -13.23 -6.61
C LEU A 322 -6.89 -12.01 -7.38
N CYS A 323 -6.96 -10.83 -6.74
CA CYS A 323 -7.38 -9.61 -7.43
C CYS A 323 -6.42 -9.17 -8.54
N LEU A 324 -5.13 -9.49 -8.41
CA LEU A 324 -4.10 -9.02 -9.33
C LEU A 324 -3.80 -10.01 -10.47
N SER A 325 -4.21 -11.27 -10.33
CA SER A 325 -3.84 -12.37 -11.25
C SER A 325 -4.92 -12.74 -12.26
N GLY A 326 -6.14 -12.21 -12.17
CA GLY A 326 -7.19 -12.47 -13.17
C GLY A 326 -7.93 -13.80 -12.93
N GLY A 327 -9.06 -13.97 -13.62
CA GLY A 327 -9.90 -15.15 -13.50
C GLY A 327 -11.11 -15.14 -14.44
N LYS A 328 -12.03 -16.10 -14.26
CA LYS A 328 -13.21 -16.34 -15.10
C LYS A 328 -14.14 -15.14 -15.31
N HIS A 329 -14.11 -14.16 -14.40
CA HIS A 329 -15.02 -13.01 -14.38
C HIS A 329 -14.30 -11.66 -14.38
N PHE A 330 -12.97 -11.66 -14.46
CA PHE A 330 -12.19 -10.43 -14.44
C PHE A 330 -10.83 -10.69 -15.08
N GLU A 331 -10.47 -9.81 -16.01
CA GLU A 331 -9.16 -9.89 -16.64
C GLU A 331 -8.16 -9.03 -15.87
N ALA A 332 -6.98 -9.59 -15.62
CA ALA A 332 -5.95 -8.96 -14.79
C ALA A 332 -5.40 -7.69 -15.44
N LEU A 333 -5.09 -7.76 -16.74
CA LEU A 333 -4.27 -6.78 -17.44
C LEU A 333 -5.15 -5.93 -18.34
N LYS A 334 -5.20 -4.64 -18.04
CA LYS A 334 -6.02 -3.66 -18.76
C LYS A 334 -5.20 -2.43 -19.10
N ASP A 335 -5.42 -1.86 -20.27
CA ASP A 335 -4.81 -0.59 -20.66
C ASP A 335 -5.44 0.61 -19.91
N SER A 336 -4.98 1.82 -20.23
CA SER A 336 -5.48 3.06 -19.61
C SER A 336 -6.95 3.37 -19.89
N THR A 337 -7.55 2.71 -20.89
CA THR A 337 -8.99 2.82 -21.21
C THR A 337 -9.83 1.78 -20.47
N GLY A 338 -9.19 0.88 -19.71
CA GLY A 338 -9.84 -0.24 -19.05
C GLY A 338 -10.09 -1.42 -19.99
N THR A 339 -9.56 -1.39 -21.21
CA THR A 339 -9.66 -2.48 -22.18
C THR A 339 -8.63 -3.53 -21.86
N SER A 340 -9.03 -4.80 -21.88
CA SER A 340 -8.13 -5.91 -21.67
C SER A 340 -7.01 -5.98 -22.68
N ILE A 341 -5.81 -6.31 -22.21
CA ILE A 341 -4.62 -6.47 -23.03
C ILE A 341 -3.91 -7.80 -22.71
N PRO A 342 -3.25 -8.40 -23.71
CA PRO A 342 -2.49 -9.62 -23.49
C PRO A 342 -1.23 -9.38 -22.65
N PHE A 343 -0.76 -10.42 -21.95
CA PHE A 343 0.39 -10.36 -21.07
C PHE A 343 1.63 -9.74 -21.71
N ILE A 344 2.02 -10.17 -22.92
CA ILE A 344 3.20 -9.62 -23.58
C ILE A 344 3.08 -8.11 -23.84
N ARG A 345 1.86 -7.57 -24.04
CA ARG A 345 1.69 -6.12 -24.19
C ARG A 345 1.97 -5.42 -22.86
N ALA A 346 1.39 -5.92 -21.78
CA ALA A 346 1.62 -5.37 -20.44
C ALA A 346 3.10 -5.44 -20.06
N PHE A 347 3.77 -6.55 -20.36
CA PHE A 347 5.21 -6.71 -20.14
C PHE A 347 6.04 -5.67 -20.91
N LEU A 348 5.79 -5.50 -22.20
CA LEU A 348 6.55 -4.56 -23.04
C LEU A 348 6.32 -3.11 -22.61
N ASP A 349 5.09 -2.76 -22.22
CA ASP A 349 4.78 -1.44 -21.68
C ASP A 349 5.53 -1.22 -20.36
N ALA A 350 5.58 -2.24 -19.50
CA ALA A 350 6.33 -2.20 -18.25
C ALA A 350 7.85 -2.06 -18.45
N GLU A 351 8.43 -2.81 -19.38
CA GLU A 351 9.86 -2.76 -19.74
C GLU A 351 10.26 -1.39 -20.30
N LYS A 352 9.40 -0.78 -21.12
CA LYS A 352 9.64 0.55 -21.68
C LYS A 352 9.58 1.65 -20.61
N ALA A 353 8.62 1.57 -19.69
CA ALA A 353 8.38 2.60 -18.70
C ALA A 353 9.35 2.52 -17.51
N PHE A 354 9.79 1.32 -17.14
CA PHE A 354 10.59 1.08 -15.93
C PHE A 354 11.75 0.11 -16.18
N TYR A 355 12.53 0.36 -17.25
CA TYR A 355 13.71 -0.43 -17.63
C TYR A 355 14.72 -0.62 -16.47
N SER A 356 14.84 0.37 -15.58
CA SER A 356 15.72 0.31 -14.40
C SER A 356 15.24 -0.66 -13.31
N VAL A 357 13.95 -1.00 -13.31
CA VAL A 357 13.29 -1.76 -12.25
C VAL A 357 13.19 -3.24 -12.59
N LEU A 358 13.03 -3.58 -13.86
CA LEU A 358 13.13 -4.94 -14.37
C LEU A 358 14.59 -5.33 -14.66
N LYS A 359 15.55 -4.91 -13.82
CA LYS A 359 16.97 -5.26 -13.96
C LYS A 359 17.18 -6.73 -13.63
N TYR A 360 17.12 -7.56 -14.66
CA TYR A 360 17.59 -8.93 -14.63
C TYR A 360 19.13 -8.88 -14.58
N LEU A 361 19.71 -9.22 -13.42
CA LEU A 361 21.14 -9.12 -13.15
C LEU A 361 21.94 -10.11 -14.00
N SER A 362 22.20 -9.77 -15.26
CA SER A 362 23.28 -10.38 -16.04
C SER A 362 23.97 -9.30 -16.86
N THR A 363 25.29 -9.24 -16.75
CA THR A 363 26.16 -8.42 -17.60
C THR A 363 26.39 -9.06 -18.97
N ASP A 364 25.89 -10.28 -19.19
CA ASP A 364 25.94 -11.00 -20.46
C ASP A 364 24.60 -10.88 -21.20
N GLN A 365 24.65 -10.23 -22.37
CA GLN A 365 23.49 -9.99 -23.24
C GLN A 365 22.81 -11.30 -23.69
N SER A 366 23.58 -12.37 -23.93
CA SER A 366 23.03 -13.65 -24.39
C SER A 366 22.21 -14.35 -23.30
N HIS A 367 22.66 -14.23 -22.05
CA HIS A 367 21.95 -14.72 -20.88
C HIS A 367 20.71 -13.86 -20.59
N TYR A 368 20.82 -12.54 -20.74
CA TYR A 368 19.70 -11.61 -20.61
C TYR A 368 18.55 -11.96 -21.57
N ASP A 369 18.86 -12.13 -22.86
CA ASP A 369 17.84 -12.42 -23.89
C ASP A 369 17.12 -13.75 -23.63
N ARG A 370 17.85 -14.76 -23.12
CA ARG A 370 17.28 -16.06 -22.75
C ARG A 370 16.32 -15.95 -21.58
N LEU A 371 16.74 -15.30 -20.49
CA LEU A 371 15.90 -15.10 -19.31
C LEU A 371 14.65 -14.30 -19.63
N ARG A 372 14.79 -13.25 -20.45
CA ARG A 372 13.68 -12.43 -20.91
C ARG A 372 12.64 -13.26 -21.67
N LEU A 373 13.08 -14.16 -22.56
CA LEU A 373 12.18 -15.05 -23.29
C LEU A 373 11.46 -16.04 -22.36
N GLU A 374 12.19 -16.68 -21.44
CA GLU A 374 11.62 -17.62 -20.48
C GLU A 374 10.53 -16.96 -19.62
N MET A 375 10.78 -15.74 -19.15
CA MET A 375 9.82 -14.94 -18.39
C MET A 375 8.57 -14.59 -19.18
N LEU A 376 8.74 -14.16 -20.43
CA LEU A 376 7.63 -13.85 -21.33
C LEU A 376 6.71 -15.06 -21.52
N VAL A 377 7.32 -16.22 -21.76
CA VAL A 377 6.58 -17.46 -21.99
C VAL A 377 5.93 -17.96 -20.70
N ALA A 378 6.64 -17.96 -19.58
CA ALA A 378 6.12 -18.39 -18.29
C ALA A 378 4.93 -17.52 -17.84
N GLY A 379 5.06 -16.20 -17.91
CA GLY A 379 3.98 -15.28 -17.56
C GLY A 379 2.76 -15.44 -18.46
N ALA A 380 2.95 -15.65 -19.77
CA ALA A 380 1.87 -15.92 -20.71
C ALA A 380 1.15 -17.26 -20.43
N ILE A 381 1.90 -18.31 -20.07
CA ILE A 381 1.34 -19.60 -19.66
C ILE A 381 0.47 -19.44 -18.42
N VAL A 382 0.96 -18.74 -17.40
CA VAL A 382 0.21 -18.51 -16.16
C VAL A 382 -1.05 -17.69 -16.44
N ALA A 383 -0.93 -16.55 -17.13
CA ALA A 383 -2.09 -15.73 -17.52
C ALA A 383 -3.16 -16.51 -18.31
N SER A 384 -2.72 -17.35 -19.25
CA SER A 384 -3.62 -18.19 -20.05
C SER A 384 -4.35 -19.22 -19.20
N SER A 385 -3.69 -19.79 -18.19
CA SER A 385 -4.27 -20.80 -17.31
C SER A 385 -5.42 -20.25 -16.44
N HIS A 386 -5.44 -18.93 -16.18
CA HIS A 386 -6.44 -18.29 -15.32
C HIS A 386 -7.77 -17.99 -16.01
N ARG A 387 -7.84 -18.08 -17.35
CA ARG A 387 -9.00 -17.71 -18.18
C ARG A 387 -10.33 -18.29 -17.73
N ASN A 388 -10.33 -19.54 -17.25
CA ASN A 388 -11.55 -20.23 -16.79
C ASN A 388 -11.65 -20.32 -15.26
N GLY A 389 -10.87 -19.51 -14.54
CA GLY A 389 -10.90 -19.44 -13.08
C GLY A 389 -10.35 -20.70 -12.40
N PHE A 390 -10.76 -20.92 -11.15
CA PHE A 390 -10.18 -21.96 -10.30
C PHE A 390 -10.47 -23.39 -10.76
N ALA A 391 -11.43 -23.58 -11.67
CA ALA A 391 -11.70 -24.88 -12.28
C ALA A 391 -10.55 -25.39 -13.17
N GLY A 392 -9.61 -24.50 -13.52
CA GLY A 392 -8.66 -24.75 -14.60
C GLY A 392 -9.32 -24.61 -15.97
N ILE A 393 -8.50 -24.66 -17.01
CA ILE A 393 -8.91 -24.46 -18.40
C ILE A 393 -8.70 -25.75 -19.19
N LYS A 394 -9.61 -26.09 -20.09
CA LYS A 394 -9.43 -27.25 -20.97
C LYS A 394 -8.24 -27.01 -21.90
N PHE A 395 -7.47 -28.04 -22.18
CA PHE A 395 -6.23 -27.88 -22.95
C PHE A 395 -6.44 -27.25 -24.35
N PRO A 396 -7.49 -27.57 -25.13
CA PRO A 396 -7.77 -26.86 -26.38
C PRO A 396 -8.01 -25.35 -26.21
N GLU A 397 -8.73 -24.97 -25.15
CA GLU A 397 -9.02 -23.56 -24.83
C GLU A 397 -7.75 -22.86 -24.36
N PHE A 398 -6.91 -23.52 -23.56
CA PHE A 398 -5.61 -23.03 -23.15
C PHE A 398 -4.70 -22.73 -24.34
N LEU A 399 -4.65 -23.64 -25.31
CA LEU A 399 -3.88 -23.45 -26.53
C LEU A 399 -4.45 -22.36 -27.45
N SER A 400 -5.70 -21.96 -27.26
CA SER A 400 -6.28 -20.79 -27.94
C SER A 400 -5.99 -19.49 -27.17
N ALA A 401 -5.92 -19.56 -25.83
CA ALA A 401 -5.57 -18.44 -24.97
C ALA A 401 -4.08 -18.03 -25.07
N LEU A 402 -3.17 -19.00 -25.07
CA LEU A 402 -1.72 -18.75 -25.06
C LEU A 402 -1.22 -17.91 -26.25
N PRO A 403 -1.62 -18.17 -27.51
CA PRO A 403 -1.26 -17.33 -28.64
C PRO A 403 -1.76 -15.90 -28.52
N TYR A 404 -2.92 -15.67 -27.88
CA TYR A 404 -3.39 -14.32 -27.58
C TYR A 404 -2.47 -13.64 -26.55
N GLU A 405 -2.15 -14.30 -25.43
CA GLU A 405 -1.27 -13.74 -24.39
C GLU A 405 0.14 -13.43 -24.92
N LEU A 406 0.60 -14.18 -25.92
CA LEU A 406 1.86 -13.96 -26.66
C LEU A 406 1.74 -12.99 -27.84
N ARG A 407 0.55 -12.44 -28.14
CA ARG A 407 0.25 -11.60 -29.32
C ARG A 407 0.56 -12.24 -30.67
N ILE A 408 0.57 -13.57 -30.73
CA ILE A 408 0.58 -14.32 -31.99
C ILE A 408 -0.80 -14.22 -32.65
N GLN A 409 -1.86 -14.12 -31.85
CA GLN A 409 -3.24 -13.93 -32.29
C GLN A 409 -3.87 -12.66 -31.72
N SER A 410 -4.83 -12.09 -32.44
CA SER A 410 -5.50 -10.83 -32.06
C SER A 410 -6.70 -11.02 -31.13
N SER A 411 -7.25 -12.24 -31.04
CA SER A 411 -8.42 -12.55 -30.22
C SER A 411 -8.22 -13.84 -29.44
N PRO A 412 -8.70 -13.90 -28.20
CA PRO A 412 -8.72 -15.12 -27.38
C PRO A 412 -9.64 -16.22 -27.90
N ASP A 413 -10.60 -15.88 -28.76
CA ASP A 413 -11.68 -16.77 -29.20
C ASP A 413 -11.31 -17.60 -30.44
N LEU A 414 -10.11 -17.37 -30.99
CA LEU A 414 -9.60 -18.10 -32.15
C LEU A 414 -9.20 -19.51 -31.76
N GLN A 415 -10.12 -20.44 -31.95
CA GLN A 415 -9.89 -21.85 -31.62
C GLN A 415 -8.83 -22.50 -32.50
N ILE A 416 -7.87 -23.17 -31.86
CA ILE A 416 -6.96 -24.07 -32.56
C ILE A 416 -7.69 -25.37 -32.90
N ARG A 417 -7.65 -25.76 -34.18
CA ARG A 417 -8.19 -27.05 -34.64
C ARG A 417 -7.14 -28.14 -34.51
N PHE A 418 -7.48 -29.20 -33.77
CA PHE A 418 -6.66 -30.40 -33.68
C PHE A 418 -7.05 -31.41 -34.76
N PRO A 419 -6.10 -32.19 -35.30
CA PRO A 419 -6.42 -33.36 -36.10
C PRO A 419 -7.33 -34.31 -35.31
N GLU A 420 -8.28 -34.98 -35.99
CA GLU A 420 -9.25 -35.89 -35.35
C GLU A 420 -8.56 -36.97 -34.49
N THR A 421 -7.40 -37.45 -34.93
CA THR A 421 -6.58 -38.44 -34.21
C THR A 421 -6.02 -37.97 -32.87
N LEU A 422 -5.92 -36.65 -32.66
CA LEU A 422 -5.43 -36.04 -31.41
C LEU A 422 -6.55 -35.36 -30.62
N ALA A 423 -7.67 -35.01 -31.27
CA ALA A 423 -8.76 -34.29 -30.65
C ALA A 423 -9.32 -35.02 -29.42
N GLU A 424 -9.55 -36.33 -29.51
CA GLU A 424 -10.08 -37.14 -28.41
C GLU A 424 -9.14 -37.17 -27.19
N SER A 425 -7.84 -37.37 -27.43
CA SER A 425 -6.82 -37.44 -26.37
C SER A 425 -6.58 -36.10 -25.68
N VAL A 426 -6.76 -34.99 -26.40
CA VAL A 426 -6.44 -33.65 -25.92
C VAL A 426 -7.63 -33.00 -25.20
N VAL A 427 -8.87 -33.32 -25.58
CA VAL A 427 -10.08 -32.77 -24.96
C VAL A 427 -10.25 -33.22 -23.50
N SER A 428 -9.71 -34.37 -23.11
CA SER A 428 -9.71 -34.83 -21.72
C SER A 428 -8.67 -34.16 -20.83
N LEU A 429 -7.71 -33.41 -21.41
CA LEU A 429 -6.66 -32.73 -20.65
C LEU A 429 -7.14 -31.37 -20.15
N ALA A 430 -6.75 -31.02 -18.93
CA ALA A 430 -6.98 -29.72 -18.35
C ALA A 430 -5.66 -29.15 -17.81
N VAL A 431 -5.48 -27.85 -17.98
CA VAL A 431 -4.41 -27.08 -17.35
C VAL A 431 -5.01 -26.47 -16.08
N PRO A 432 -4.45 -26.74 -14.89
CA PRO A 432 -4.97 -26.17 -13.65
C PRO A 432 -4.76 -24.66 -13.62
N PHE A 433 -5.44 -23.97 -12.71
CA PHE A 433 -5.09 -22.59 -12.36
C PHE A 433 -3.67 -22.57 -11.78
N LEU A 434 -2.71 -22.06 -12.54
CA LEU A 434 -1.30 -22.11 -12.14
C LEU A 434 -1.01 -21.04 -11.11
N ALA A 435 -0.23 -21.36 -10.09
CA ALA A 435 0.27 -20.32 -9.20
C ALA A 435 1.16 -19.35 -10.00
N LEU A 436 1.15 -18.08 -9.59
CA LEU A 436 2.21 -17.15 -9.98
C LEU A 436 3.57 -17.78 -9.58
N PRO A 437 4.66 -17.56 -10.34
CA PRO A 437 5.98 -18.11 -10.02
C PRO A 437 6.34 -17.83 -8.55
N GLY A 438 7.20 -18.63 -7.89
CA GLY A 438 7.57 -18.48 -6.47
C GLY A 438 9.08 -18.46 -6.20
N PRO A 439 9.56 -17.86 -5.08
CA PRO A 439 10.94 -17.84 -4.67
C PRO A 439 11.21 -19.15 -3.95
N THR A 440 11.22 -20.26 -4.69
CA THR A 440 11.82 -21.48 -4.19
C THR A 440 12.13 -22.41 -5.35
N GLY A 441 13.42 -22.66 -5.54
CA GLY A 441 13.94 -23.92 -6.05
C GLY A 441 13.67 -25.08 -5.07
N GLN A 442 12.41 -25.26 -4.68
CA GLN A 442 11.95 -26.48 -4.03
C GLN A 442 10.65 -26.89 -4.70
N ILE A 443 10.83 -27.66 -5.77
CA ILE A 443 9.86 -28.68 -6.15
C ILE A 443 9.86 -29.67 -4.98
N THR A 444 8.74 -29.74 -4.26
CA THR A 444 8.38 -30.94 -3.48
C THR A 444 7.28 -31.66 -4.21
#